data_AF-A0A1M4YSC0-F1
#
_entry.id   AF-A0A1M4YSC0-F1
#
_cell.length_a   1.000
_cell.length_b   1.000
_cell.length_c   1.000
_cell.angle_alpha   90.00
_cell.angle_beta   90.00
_cell.angle_gamma   90.00
#
_symmetry.space_group_name_H-M   'P 1'
#
loop_
_entity.id
_entity.type
_entity.pdbx_description
1 polymer ?
#
loop_
_entity_poly.entity_id
_entity_poly.type
_entity_poly.pdbx_seq_one_letter_code
_entity_poly.pdbx_strand_id
1 'polypeptide(L)'
;MSLNSNQINIIQNFFSKQPVLKAYLFGSYSKDLENDSSDIDLLVELDYSQPIGLEFIQMQLDLQELLSKKVDLVSERGLSKYIKPIVDKEKKLIYAR
;
A
#
# COMPACT_ATOMS: atom_id res chain seq x y z
N MET A 1 -8.29 12.45 8.02
CA MET A 1 -9.18 11.32 7.70
C MET A 1 -8.32 10.11 7.40
N SER A 2 -8.58 9.00 8.09
CA SER A 2 -7.89 7.72 7.92
C SER A 2 -8.71 6.79 7.03
N LEU A 3 -8.08 5.83 6.34
CA LEU A 3 -8.78 4.71 5.69
C LEU A 3 -9.90 4.19 6.60
N ASN A 4 -11.11 4.07 6.07
CA ASN A 4 -12.23 3.54 6.85
C ASN A 4 -12.02 2.03 7.09
N SER A 5 -12.67 1.49 8.13
CA SER A 5 -12.50 0.08 8.51
C SER A 5 -12.84 -0.89 7.37
N ASN A 6 -13.77 -0.53 6.49
CA ASN A 6 -14.13 -1.36 5.33
C ASN A 6 -12.99 -1.43 4.30
N GLN A 7 -12.38 -0.30 3.97
CA GLN A 7 -11.24 -0.23 3.05
C GLN A 7 -10.05 -1.02 3.61
N ILE A 8 -9.76 -0.89 4.91
CA ILE A 8 -8.69 -1.66 5.56
C ILE A 8 -8.96 -3.16 5.42
N ASN A 9 -10.19 -3.61 5.65
CA ASN A 9 -10.56 -5.01 5.52
C ASN A 9 -10.43 -5.52 4.07
N ILE A 10 -10.83 -4.71 3.07
CA ILE A 10 -10.66 -5.04 1.65
C ILE A 10 -9.18 -5.21 1.32
N ILE A 11 -8.33 -4.27 1.75
CA ILE A 11 -6.89 -4.29 1.52
C ILE A 11 -6.24 -5.51 2.19
N GLN A 12 -6.56 -5.78 3.45
CA GLN A 12 -6.05 -6.94 4.19
C GLN A 12 -6.44 -8.27 3.52
N ASN A 13 -7.71 -8.40 3.13
CA ASN A 13 -8.20 -9.59 2.45
C ASN A 13 -7.54 -9.76 1.07
N PHE A 14 -7.34 -8.67 0.33
CA PHE A 14 -6.62 -8.70 -0.95
C PHE A 14 -5.19 -9.18 -0.76
N PHE A 15 -4.40 -8.53 0.10
CA PHE A 15 -3.00 -8.88 0.31
C PHE A 15 -2.78 -10.27 0.92
N SER A 16 -3.76 -10.82 1.64
CA SER A 16 -3.69 -12.20 2.13
C SER A 16 -3.51 -13.25 1.02
N LYS A 17 -3.94 -12.92 -0.21
CA LYS A 17 -3.88 -13.78 -1.40
C LYS A 17 -2.71 -13.45 -2.34
N GLN A 18 -1.94 -12.41 -2.02
CA GLN A 18 -0.84 -11.93 -2.85
C GLN A 18 0.51 -12.32 -2.24
N PRO A 19 1.61 -12.25 -3.03
CA PRO A 19 2.99 -12.41 -2.52
C PRO A 19 3.45 -11.15 -1.75
N VAL A 20 2.68 -10.75 -0.73
CA VAL A 20 2.95 -9.59 0.13
C VAL A 20 3.17 -10.07 1.56
N LEU A 21 4.29 -9.70 2.15
CA LEU A 21 4.64 -10.00 3.55
C LEU A 21 4.05 -8.97 4.50
N LYS A 22 4.18 -7.68 4.16
CA LYS A 22 3.65 -6.56 4.94
C LYS A 22 3.14 -5.46 4.02
N ALA A 23 2.10 -4.77 4.45
CA ALA A 23 1.64 -3.54 3.81
C ALA A 23 1.49 -2.42 4.83
N TYR A 24 1.86 -1.23 4.40
CA TYR A 24 1.82 -0.03 5.19
C TYR A 24 1.09 1.07 4.42
N LEU A 25 0.24 1.82 5.12
CA LEU A 25 -0.26 3.09 4.64
C LEU A 25 0.82 4.15 4.88
N PHE A 26 1.15 4.95 3.87
CA PHE A 26 2.10 6.06 4.02
C PHE A 26 1.54 7.32 3.34
N GLY A 27 2.33 8.39 3.24
CA GLY A 27 1.95 9.57 2.47
C GLY A 27 0.84 10.43 3.10
N SER A 28 0.08 11.13 2.26
CA SER A 28 -0.86 12.17 2.69
C SER A 28 -2.00 11.65 3.59
N TYR A 29 -2.31 10.35 3.49
CA TYR A 29 -3.25 9.65 4.37
C TYR A 29 -2.77 9.49 5.82
N SER A 30 -1.47 9.64 6.10
CA SER A 30 -0.95 9.61 7.48
C SER A 30 -1.05 10.97 8.18
N LYS A 31 -1.34 12.06 7.45
CA LYS A 31 -1.26 13.45 7.94
C LYS A 31 -2.61 14.15 8.14
N ASP A 32 -3.72 13.43 8.06
CA ASP A 32 -5.08 13.94 8.31
C ASP A 32 -5.57 15.13 7.44
N LEU A 33 -4.83 15.51 6.40
CA LEU A 33 -5.12 16.64 5.49
C LEU A 33 -5.95 16.25 4.25
N GLU A 34 -6.88 15.30 4.42
CA GLU A 34 -7.50 14.64 3.28
C GLU A 34 -8.67 15.41 2.66
N ASN A 35 -8.74 15.39 1.32
CA ASN A 35 -9.89 15.76 0.51
C ASN A 35 -10.45 14.45 -0.11
N ASP A 36 -11.75 14.37 -0.42
CA ASP A 36 -12.37 13.14 -0.98
C ASP A 36 -11.69 12.55 -2.24
N SER A 37 -10.86 13.33 -2.94
CA SER A 37 -10.13 12.93 -4.15
C SER A 37 -8.71 12.40 -3.91
N SER A 38 -8.29 12.15 -2.67
CA SER A 38 -6.89 11.79 -2.41
C SER A 38 -6.55 10.33 -2.77
N ASP A 39 -5.33 10.15 -3.30
CA ASP A 39 -4.78 8.85 -3.71
C ASP A 39 -4.35 8.03 -2.49
N ILE A 40 -4.64 6.71 -2.48
CA ILE A 40 -4.24 5.81 -1.38
C ILE A 40 -2.79 5.36 -1.61
N ASP A 41 -1.85 5.87 -0.81
CA ASP A 41 -0.44 5.53 -0.88
C ASP A 41 -0.12 4.26 -0.03
N LEU A 42 0.23 3.15 -0.69
CA LEU A 42 0.52 1.86 -0.06
C LEU A 42 1.96 1.41 -0.31
N LEU A 43 2.69 1.19 0.78
CA LEU A 43 4.04 0.64 0.74
C LEU A 43 3.95 -0.85 1.06
N VAL A 44 4.46 -1.70 0.18
CA VAL A 44 4.46 -3.16 0.36
C VAL A 44 5.87 -3.75 0.46
N GLU A 45 6.02 -4.66 1.41
CA GLU A 45 7.14 -5.59 1.49
C GLU A 45 6.73 -6.86 0.75
N LEU A 46 7.32 -7.09 -0.43
CA LEU A 46 7.00 -8.22 -1.30
C LEU A 46 7.78 -9.47 -0.90
N ASP A 47 7.17 -10.64 -1.11
CA ASP A 47 7.86 -11.92 -0.99
C ASP A 47 8.66 -12.22 -2.27
N TYR A 48 9.93 -11.86 -2.26
CA TYR A 48 10.85 -12.10 -3.38
C TYR A 48 11.36 -13.53 -3.50
N SER A 49 10.86 -14.47 -2.69
CA SER A 49 11.06 -15.90 -2.97
C SER A 49 10.33 -16.34 -4.23
N GLN A 50 9.36 -15.54 -4.69
CA GLN A 50 8.56 -15.77 -5.90
C GLN A 50 8.76 -14.64 -6.92
N PRO A 51 8.64 -14.93 -8.23
CA PRO A 51 8.74 -13.90 -9.26
C PRO A 51 7.49 -13.00 -9.26
N ILE A 52 7.63 -11.76 -8.80
CA ILE A 52 6.52 -10.78 -8.81
C ILE A 52 6.28 -10.24 -10.24
N GLY A 53 7.32 -9.81 -10.94
CA GLY A 53 7.24 -9.29 -12.31
C GLY A 53 6.09 -8.29 -12.55
N LEU A 54 5.24 -8.59 -13.54
CA LEU A 54 4.06 -7.80 -13.90
C LEU A 54 2.90 -7.91 -12.90
N GLU A 55 2.92 -8.91 -12.01
CA GLU A 55 1.89 -9.08 -10.98
C GLU A 55 1.85 -7.88 -10.03
N PHE A 56 2.98 -7.17 -9.85
CA PHE A 56 3.00 -5.92 -9.08
C PHE A 56 2.08 -4.85 -9.68
N ILE A 57 2.12 -4.70 -11.00
CA ILE A 57 1.29 -3.73 -11.71
C ILE A 57 -0.17 -4.18 -11.65
N GLN A 58 -0.43 -5.48 -11.81
CA GLN A 58 -1.77 -6.03 -11.67
C GLN A 58 -2.36 -5.79 -10.28
N MET A 59 -1.56 -5.99 -9.22
CA MET A 59 -1.99 -5.72 -7.84
C MET A 59 -2.45 -4.27 -7.66
N GLN A 60 -1.73 -3.31 -8.25
CA GLN A 60 -2.12 -1.90 -8.18
C GLN A 60 -3.45 -1.66 -8.91
N LEU A 61 -3.62 -2.20 -10.11
CA LEU A 61 -4.86 -2.06 -10.88
C LEU A 61 -6.06 -2.67 -10.15
N ASP A 62 -5.90 -3.88 -9.60
CA ASP A 62 -6.94 -4.57 -8.85
C ASP A 62 -7.35 -3.77 -7.60
N LEU A 63 -6.39 -3.21 -6.87
CA LEU A 63 -6.67 -2.38 -5.71
C LEU A 63 -7.45 -1.11 -6.08
N GLN A 64 -7.13 -0.48 -7.22
CA GLN A 64 -7.87 0.68 -7.69
C GLN A 64 -9.33 0.35 -8.02
N GLU A 65 -9.56 -0.80 -8.66
CA GLU A 65 -10.90 -1.28 -8.97
C GLU A 65 -11.68 -1.61 -7.69
N LEU A 66 -11.07 -2.39 -6.78
CA LEU A 66 -11.68 -2.81 -5.51
C LEU A 66 -12.04 -1.64 -4.60
N LEU A 67 -11.21 -0.59 -4.58
CA LEU A 67 -11.41 0.58 -3.71
C LEU A 67 -12.15 1.71 -4.42
N SER A 68 -12.36 1.61 -5.73
CA SER A 68 -12.91 2.69 -6.59
C SER A 68 -12.22 4.03 -6.35
N LYS A 69 -10.92 3.99 -6.05
CA LYS A 69 -10.04 5.12 -5.77
C LYS A 69 -8.70 4.88 -6.44
N LYS A 70 -7.96 5.95 -6.71
CA LYS A 70 -6.57 5.83 -7.17
C LYS A 70 -5.70 5.31 -6.03
N VAL A 71 -4.79 4.39 -6.37
CA VAL A 71 -3.90 3.71 -5.42
C VAL A 71 -2.49 3.81 -5.99
N ASP A 72 -1.58 4.37 -5.20
CA ASP A 72 -0.15 4.37 -5.50
C ASP A 72 0.50 3.22 -4.72
N LEU A 73 0.90 2.18 -5.43
CA LEU A 73 1.52 1.00 -4.83
C LEU A 73 3.03 1.09 -5.02
N VAL A 74 3.75 1.17 -3.92
CA VAL A 74 5.21 1.27 -3.90
C VAL A 74 5.81 0.06 -3.21
N SER A 75 6.87 -0.52 -3.77
CA SER A 75 7.63 -1.58 -3.10
C SER A 75 8.71 -1.00 -2.18
N GLU A 76 8.96 -1.62 -1.04
CA GLU A 76 10.02 -1.16 -0.12
C GLU A 76 11.41 -1.16 -0.78
N ARG A 77 11.68 -2.10 -1.70
CA ARG A 77 12.93 -2.10 -2.49
C ARG A 77 13.00 -1.02 -3.56
N GLY A 78 11.86 -0.50 -4.01
CA GLY A 78 11.77 0.59 -4.98
C GLY A 78 12.03 1.97 -4.38
N LEU A 79 12.00 2.09 -3.04
CA LEU A 79 12.28 3.36 -2.37
C LEU A 79 13.76 3.74 -2.45
N SER A 80 14.01 5.00 -2.79
CA SER A 80 15.35 5.59 -2.67
C SER A 80 15.82 5.55 -1.21
N LYS A 81 17.11 5.28 -1.00
CA LYS A 81 17.77 5.27 0.31
C LYS A 81 17.61 6.57 1.11
N TYR A 82 17.37 7.69 0.42
CA TYR A 82 17.15 9.00 1.05
C TYR A 82 15.70 9.20 1.50
N ILE A 83 14.75 8.54 0.83
CA ILE A 83 13.31 8.65 1.10
C ILE A 83 12.87 7.60 2.11
N LYS A 84 13.47 6.40 2.08
CA LYS A 84 13.15 5.30 2.99
C LYS A 84 13.08 5.73 4.47
N PRO A 85 14.04 6.49 5.04
CA PRO A 85 13.98 6.88 6.45
C PRO A 85 12.84 7.85 6.77
N ILE A 86 12.36 8.61 5.79
CA ILE A 86 11.23 9.52 5.94
C ILE A 86 9.94 8.71 5.96
N VAL A 87 9.78 7.81 4.99
CA VAL A 87 8.62 6.93 4.90
C VAL A 87 8.54 6.00 6.10
N ASP A 88 9.65 5.43 6.55
CA ASP A 88 9.69 4.54 7.73
C ASP A 88 9.21 5.21 9.02
N LYS A 89 9.33 6.54 9.14
CA LYS A 89 8.82 7.30 10.30
C LYS A 89 7.32 7.60 10.22
N GLU A 90 6.78 7.68 9.01
CA GLU A 90 5.39 8.12 8.77
C GLU A 90 4.46 6.95 8.38
N LYS A 91 5.01 5.78 8.06
CA LYS A 91 4.23 4.62 7.63
C LYS A 91 3.48 3.97 8.79
N LYS A 92 2.26 3.54 8.53
CA LYS A 92 1.39 2.82 9.47
C LYS A 92 1.14 1.42 8.96
N LEU A 93 1.48 0.40 9.75
CA LEU A 93 1.22 -0.99 9.40
C LEU A 93 -0.30 -1.23 9.28
N ILE A 94 -0.73 -1.82 8.17
CA ILE A 94 -2.14 -2.19 7.93
C ILE A 94 -2.32 -3.67 7.66
N TYR A 95 -1.27 -4.39 7.24
CA TYR A 95 -1.32 -5.84 6.99
C TYR A 95 0.06 -6.45 7.24
N ALA A 96 0.08 -7.65 7.83
CA ALA A 96 1.25 -8.50 7.96
C ALA A 96 0.81 -9.97 7.88
N ARG A 97 1.59 -10.79 7.16
CA ARG A 97 1.40 -12.24 7.10
C ARG A 97 2.06 -12.96 8.28
#